data_AF-A0A7V3MKE9-F1
#
_entry.id   AF-A0A7V3MKE9-F1
#
_cell.length_a   1.000
_cell.length_b   1.000
_cell.length_c   1.000
_cell.angle_alpha   90.00
_cell.angle_beta   90.00
_cell.angle_gamma   90.00
#
_symmetry.space_group_name_H-M   'P 1'
#
loop_
_entity.id
_entity.type
_entity.pdbx_description
1 polymer ?
#
loop_
_entity_poly.entity_id
_entity_poly.type
_entity_poly.pdbx_seq_one_letter_code
_entity_poly.pdbx_strand_id
1 'polypeptide(L)' 'SGIRIGTPCVTTRGMGVREMDTIADLIMRCLTNLGDAPRAVAARQEVAREARALADAFPVYSESCELRIGGACRQA' A
#
# COMPACT_ATOMS: atom_id res chain seq x y z
N SER A 1 5.99 23.08 4.62
CA SER A 1 6.36 21.70 4.27
C SER A 1 5.17 21.04 3.60
N GLY A 2 5.27 20.59 2.35
CA GLY A 2 4.15 19.97 1.62
C GLY A 2 4.46 18.54 1.20
N ILE A 3 3.42 17.72 1.04
CA ILE A 3 3.54 16.34 0.54
C ILE A 3 3.23 16.35 -0.96
N ARG A 4 4.10 15.72 -1.76
CA ARG A 4 3.89 15.52 -3.20
C ARG A 4 3.43 14.10 -3.42
N ILE A 5 2.23 13.93 -3.99
CA ILE A 5 1.60 12.63 -4.22
C ILE A 5 1.52 12.42 -5.73
N GLY A 6 1.90 11.23 -6.19
CA GLY A 6 1.85 10.85 -7.60
C GLY A 6 1.23 9.47 -7.76
N THR A 7 0.39 9.32 -8.78
CA THR A 7 -0.30 8.08 -9.15
C THR A 7 0.49 7.07 -10.02
N PRO A 8 1.64 7.38 -10.68
CA PRO A 8 2.26 6.44 -11.61
C PRO A 8 2.53 5.03 -11.07
N CYS A 9 2.93 4.91 -9.80
CA CYS A 9 3.23 3.61 -9.18
C CYS A 9 1.99 2.71 -9.07
N VAL A 10 0.84 3.28 -8.73
CA VAL A 10 -0.40 2.54 -8.51
C VAL A 10 -1.16 2.28 -9.81
N THR A 11 -1.14 3.24 -10.75
CA THR A 11 -1.79 3.07 -12.06
C THR A 11 -1.06 2.05 -12.92
N THR A 12 0.27 1.98 -12.85
CA THR A 12 1.05 0.95 -13.57
C THR A 12 0.76 -0.45 -13.03
N ARG A 13 0.37 -0.57 -11.75
CA ARG A 13 -0.06 -1.83 -11.12
C ARG A 13 -1.52 -2.21 -11.43
N GLY A 14 -2.25 -1.39 -12.18
CA GLY A 14 -3.64 -1.66 -12.57
C GLY A 14 -4.71 -1.05 -11.64
N MET A 15 -4.32 -0.24 -10.66
CA MET A 15 -5.30 0.48 -9.81
C MET A 15 -5.96 1.61 -10.60
N GLY A 16 -7.30 1.68 -10.54
CA GLY A 16 -8.12 2.67 -11.23
C GLY A 16 -8.75 3.69 -10.29
N VAL A 17 -9.80 4.36 -10.76
CA VAL A 17 -10.47 5.47 -10.03
C VAL A 17 -11.03 5.02 -8.68
N ARG A 18 -11.62 3.83 -8.62
CA ARG A 18 -12.23 3.30 -7.37
C ARG A 18 -11.18 3.05 -6.29
N GLU A 19 -10.02 2.55 -6.68
CA GLU A 19 -8.90 2.36 -5.76
C GLU A 19 -8.32 3.72 -5.32
N MET A 20 -8.31 4.74 -6.18
CA MET A 20 -7.88 6.09 -5.81
C MET A 20 -8.76 6.70 -4.72
N ASP A 21 -10.08 6.54 -4.79
CA ASP A 21 -11.00 7.01 -3.75
C ASP A 21 -10.65 6.37 -2.38
N THR A 22 -10.34 5.07 -2.41
CA THR A 22 -9.92 4.34 -1.21
C THR A 22 -8.58 4.86 -0.67
N ILE A 23 -7.59 5.08 -1.56
CA ILE A 23 -6.29 5.64 -1.18
C ILE A 23 -6.46 7.05 -0.58
N ALA A 24 -7.34 7.88 -1.15
CA ALA A 24 -7.61 9.22 -0.63
C ALA A 24 -8.21 9.18 0.78
N ASP A 25 -9.16 8.27 1.05
CA ASP A 25 -9.73 8.09 2.38
C ASP A 25 -8.68 7.63 3.40
N LEU A 26 -7.83 6.66 3.03
CA LEU A 26 -6.72 6.20 3.88
C LEU A 26 -5.75 7.33 4.24
N ILE A 27 -5.43 8.19 3.28
CA ILE A 27 -4.59 9.38 3.51
C ILE A 27 -5.30 10.35 4.47
N MET A 28 -6.59 10.61 4.25
CA MET A 28 -7.35 11.53 5.10
C MET A 28 -7.46 11.02 6.54
N ARG A 29 -7.65 9.72 6.75
CA ARG A 29 -7.67 9.10 8.08
C ARG A 29 -6.35 9.26 8.82
N CYS A 30 -5.22 9.18 8.12
CA CYS A 30 -3.91 9.48 8.71
C CYS A 30 -3.77 10.96 9.09
N LEU A 31 -4.18 11.87 8.21
CA LEU A 31 -4.04 13.32 8.41
C LEU A 31 -4.98 13.86 9.50
N THR A 32 -6.14 13.26 9.70
CA THR A 32 -7.07 13.61 10.80
C THR A 32 -6.60 13.04 12.15
N ASN A 33 -5.76 12.02 12.16
CA ASN A 33 -5.25 11.35 13.35
C ASN A 33 -3.73 11.52 13.50
N LEU A 34 -3.29 12.77 13.70
CA LEU A 34 -1.88 13.14 13.92
C LEU A 34 -1.46 13.07 15.39
N GLY A 35 -0.15 12.99 15.64
CA GLY A 35 0.46 12.90 16.99
C GLY A 35 0.48 11.49 17.58
N ASP A 36 0.89 11.35 18.84
CA ASP A 36 1.18 10.04 19.44
C ASP A 36 0.14 9.58 20.47
N ALA A 37 -1.04 10.21 20.46
CA ALA A 37 -2.16 9.74 21.26
C ALA A 37 -2.48 8.28 20.87
N PRO A 38 -2.82 7.39 21.83
CA PRO A 38 -3.08 5.97 21.54
C PRO A 38 -4.09 5.75 20.40
N ARG A 39 -5.12 6.60 20.31
CA ARG A 39 -6.10 6.58 19.21
C ARG A 39 -5.47 6.81 17.84
N ALA A 40 -4.49 7.72 17.75
CA ALA A 40 -3.83 8.08 16.51
C ALA A 40 -2.87 6.97 16.05
N VAL A 41 -2.21 6.32 17.00
CA VAL A 41 -1.39 5.13 16.74
C VAL A 41 -2.26 3.98 16.22
N ALA A 42 -3.39 3.70 16.89
CA ALA A 42 -4.32 2.65 16.47
C ALA A 42 -4.89 2.93 15.06
N ALA A 43 -5.30 4.17 14.78
CA ALA A 43 -5.80 4.56 13.46
C ALA A 43 -4.77 4.33 12.34
N ARG A 44 -3.47 4.64 12.58
CA ARG A 44 -2.41 4.37 11.60
C ARG A 44 -2.17 2.88 11.39
N GLN A 45 -2.26 2.07 12.43
CA GLN A 45 -2.11 0.61 12.31
C GLN A 45 -3.22 0.02 11.45
N GLU A 46 -4.45 0.48 11.64
CA GLU A 46 -5.58 0.06 10.83
C GLU A 46 -5.45 0.50 9.36
N VAL A 47 -5.10 1.77 9.13
CA VAL A 47 -4.82 2.27 7.78
C VAL A 47 -3.69 1.49 7.11
N ALA A 48 -2.62 1.16 7.84
CA ALA A 48 -1.51 0.37 7.30
C ALA A 48 -1.95 -1.04 6.88
N ARG A 49 -2.82 -1.68 7.68
CA ARG A 49 -3.41 -2.99 7.36
C ARG A 49 -4.26 -2.93 6.10
N GLU A 50 -5.13 -1.92 5.97
CA GLU A 50 -5.98 -1.74 4.79
C GLU A 50 -5.18 -1.41 3.54
N ALA A 51 -4.19 -0.52 3.65
CA ALA A 51 -3.27 -0.20 2.55
C ALA A 51 -2.49 -1.43 2.08
N ARG A 52 -2.08 -2.30 3.02
CA ARG A 52 -1.41 -3.56 2.70
C ARG A 52 -2.35 -4.50 1.94
N ALA A 53 -3.58 -4.68 2.43
CA ALA A 53 -4.57 -5.52 1.76
C ALA A 53 -4.88 -5.03 0.33
N LEU A 54 -5.02 -3.71 0.14
CA LEU A 54 -5.18 -3.12 -1.19
C LEU A 54 -3.97 -3.39 -2.08
N ALA A 55 -2.75 -3.24 -1.55
CA ALA A 55 -1.54 -3.50 -2.33
C ALA A 55 -1.37 -4.98 -2.69
N ASP A 56 -1.73 -5.91 -1.81
CA ASP A 56 -1.63 -7.35 -2.06
C ASP A 56 -2.60 -7.82 -3.16
N ALA A 57 -3.71 -7.12 -3.37
CA ALA A 57 -4.63 -7.39 -4.48
C ALA A 57 -4.06 -7.05 -5.88
N PHE A 58 -2.98 -6.25 -5.94
CA PHE A 58 -2.34 -5.82 -7.18
C PHE A 58 -0.83 -6.14 -7.17
N PRO A 59 -0.41 -7.42 -7.22
CA PRO A 59 0.99 -7.80 -7.08
C PRO A 59 1.89 -7.15 -8.15
N VAL A 60 3.10 -6.72 -7.76
CA VAL A 60 4.07 -6.09 -8.68
C VAL A 60 4.74 -7.13 -9.58
N TYR A 61 5.02 -8.30 -9.01
CA TYR A 61 5.59 -9.44 -9.71
C TYR A 61 4.63 -10.61 -9.53
N SER A 62 4.15 -11.18 -10.63
CA SER A 62 3.49 -12.49 -10.59
C SER A 62 4.53 -13.54 -10.18
N GLU A 63 4.13 -14.57 -9.45
CA GLU A 63 4.97 -15.51 -8.70
C GLU A 63 6.04 -16.30 -9.48
N SER A 64 6.28 -15.98 -10.76
CA SER A 64 7.31 -16.58 -11.60
C SER A 64 8.73 -16.07 -11.34
N CYS A 65 8.91 -15.06 -10.48
CA CYS A 65 10.24 -14.53 -10.17
C CYS A 65 10.57 -14.62 -8.68
N GLU A 66 10.69 -15.86 -8.16
CA GLU A 66 11.55 -16.12 -7.01
C GLU A 66 13.01 -15.85 -7.40
N LEU A 67 13.41 -14.57 -7.43
CA LEU A 67 14.81 -14.19 -7.39
C LEU A 67 15.29 -14.36 -5.95
N ARG A 68 15.48 -15.63 -5.58
CA ARG A 68 16.17 -16.05 -4.37
C ARG A 68 17.59 -15.51 -4.48
N ILE A 69 17.93 -14.57 -3.61
CA ILE A 69 19.31 -14.14 -3.43
C ILE A 69 20.03 -15.33 -2.76
N GLY A 70 20.48 -16.30 -3.56
CA GLY A 70 21.33 -17.41 -3.12
C GLY A 70 20.76 -18.83 -3.02
N GLY A 71 20.01 -19.36 -4.01
CA GLY A 71 20.05 -20.82 -4.25
C GLY A 71 18.80 -21.51 -4.81
N ALA A 72 18.92 -22.11 -6.00
CA ALA A 72 18.07 -23.15 -6.61
C ALA A 72 16.54 -22.90 -6.73
N CYS A 73 16.11 -22.45 -7.92
CA CYS A 73 14.72 -22.45 -8.38
C CYS A 73 14.07 -23.83 -8.20
N ARG A 74 12.98 -23.92 -7.42
CA ARG A 74 12.07 -25.07 -7.43
C ARG A 74 10.63 -24.61 -7.60
N GLN A 75 10.30 -24.48 -8.88
CA GLN A 75 9.05 -24.78 -9.61
C GLN A 75 7.74 -25.03 -8.85
N ALA A 76 6.66 -24.57 -9.47
CA ALA A 76 5.81 -25.48 -10.24
C ALA A 76 5.77 -25.03 -11.70
#